data_AF-A0A7L5AA21-F1
#
_entry.id   AF-A0A7L5AA21-F1
#
_cell.length_a   1.000
_cell.length_b   1.000
_cell.length_c   1.000
_cell.angle_alpha   90.00
_cell.angle_beta   90.00
_cell.angle_gamma   90.00
#
_symmetry.space_group_name_H-M   'P 1'
#
loop_
_entity.id
_entity.type
_entity.pdbx_description
1 polymer ?
#
loop_
_entity_poly.entity_id
_entity_poly.type
_entity_poly.pdbx_seq_one_letter_code
_entity_poly.pdbx_strand_id
1 'polypeptide(L)' 'MSASTGEFSVPATQIDPAERARRIAAVQSATGHLRMEGMYASPLALALQQRYIDGEITLEEARNALLAPYNR' A
#
# COMPACT_ATOMS: atom_id res chain seq x y z
N MET A 1 35.23 -14.78 12.91
CA MET A 1 34.45 -13.78 13.67
C MET A 1 33.08 -13.71 13.03
N SER A 2 32.07 -14.29 13.69
CA SER A 2 30.69 -14.33 13.18
C SER A 2 30.07 -12.94 13.22
N ALA A 3 29.61 -12.45 12.08
CA ALA A 3 28.71 -11.30 12.05
C ALA A 3 27.33 -11.79 12.50
N SER A 4 26.90 -11.37 13.68
CA SER A 4 25.55 -11.53 14.17
C SER A 4 24.60 -10.76 13.25
N THR A 5 23.85 -11.49 12.43
CA THR A 5 22.70 -10.97 11.70
C THR A 5 21.69 -10.50 12.73
N GLY A 6 21.68 -9.19 13.02
CA GLY A 6 20.71 -8.59 13.92
C GLY A 6 19.31 -8.81 13.36
N GLU A 7 18.56 -9.70 13.99
CA GLU A 7 17.13 -9.84 13.76
C GLU A 7 16.46 -8.57 14.29
N PHE A 8 16.19 -7.62 13.40
CA PHE A 8 15.27 -6.53 13.69
C PHE A 8 13.86 -7.15 13.73
N SER A 9 13.37 -7.49 14.92
CA SER A 9 11.97 -7.80 15.13
C SER A 9 11.15 -6.54 14.88
N VAL A 10 10.64 -6.39 13.67
CA VAL A 10 9.68 -5.33 13.34
C VAL A 10 8.35 -5.69 14.05
N PRO A 11 7.76 -4.78 14.85
CA PRO A 11 6.49 -5.05 15.51
C PRO A 11 5.42 -5.37 14.47
N ALA A 12 4.52 -6.30 14.78
CA ALA A 12 3.52 -6.86 13.86
C ALA A 12 2.59 -5.83 13.17
N THR A 13 2.61 -4.57 13.61
CA THR A 13 1.84 -3.44 13.08
C THR A 13 2.65 -2.47 12.22
N GLN A 14 3.97 -2.64 12.08
CA GLN A 14 4.79 -1.86 11.15
C GLN A 14 5.36 -2.81 10.10
N ILE A 15 5.02 -2.58 8.84
CA ILE A 15 5.70 -3.26 7.74
C ILE A 15 7.15 -2.79 7.66
N ASP A 16 8.04 -3.68 7.23
CA ASP A 16 9.44 -3.34 6.96
C ASP A 16 9.54 -2.18 5.93
N PRO A 17 10.47 -1.21 6.10
CA PRO A 17 10.76 -0.19 5.09
C PRO A 17 10.88 -0.69 3.64
N ALA A 18 11.44 -1.89 3.39
CA ALA A 18 11.52 -2.43 2.04
C ALA A 18 10.15 -2.84 1.49
N GLU A 19 9.28 -3.39 2.33
CA GLU A 19 7.88 -3.67 1.98
C GLU A 19 7.14 -2.36 1.70
N ARG A 20 7.30 -1.34 2.54
CA ARG A 20 6.70 -0.02 2.32
C ARG A 20 7.13 0.57 0.97
N ALA A 21 8.42 0.51 0.65
CA ALA A 21 8.95 0.96 -0.64
C ALA A 21 8.34 0.16 -1.83
N ARG A 22 8.20 -1.16 -1.69
CA ARG A 22 7.52 -1.99 -2.69
C ARG A 22 6.07 -1.55 -2.91
N ARG A 23 5.33 -1.27 -1.83
CA ARG A 23 3.93 -0.83 -1.92
C ARG A 23 3.79 0.53 -2.59
N ILE A 24 4.68 1.47 -2.28
CA ILE A 24 4.73 2.78 -2.95
C ILE A 24 4.94 2.60 -4.45
N ALA A 25 5.93 1.79 -4.86
CA ALA A 25 6.20 1.53 -6.27
C ALA A 25 5.00 0.86 -6.98
N ALA A 26 4.33 -0.08 -6.32
CA ALA A 26 3.14 -0.73 -6.84
C ALA A 26 1.99 0.27 -7.08
N VAL A 27 1.71 1.15 -6.11
CA VAL A 27 0.68 2.18 -6.22
C VAL A 27 1.01 3.19 -7.32
N GLN A 28 2.27 3.64 -7.40
CA GLN A 28 2.72 4.57 -8.44
C GLN A 28 2.61 3.95 -9.84
N SER A 29 3.00 2.69 -10.01
CA SER A 29 2.86 1.97 -11.27
C SER A 29 1.38 1.82 -11.67
N ALA A 30 0.52 1.44 -10.72
CA ALA A 30 -0.91 1.25 -10.97
C ALA A 30 -1.66 2.56 -11.27
N THR A 31 -1.18 3.72 -10.82
CA THR A 31 -1.89 5.00 -10.95
C THR A 31 -1.22 6.01 -11.87
N GLY A 32 0.04 5.77 -12.28
CA GLY A 32 0.81 6.68 -13.11
C GLY A 32 0.16 6.97 -14.45
N HIS A 33 -0.46 5.94 -15.07
CA HIS A 33 -1.14 6.08 -16.35
C HIS A 33 -2.37 6.99 -16.29
N LEU A 34 -3.14 6.95 -15.20
CA LEU A 34 -4.33 7.79 -15.03
C LEU A 34 -4.01 9.27 -15.22
N ARG A 35 -2.88 9.74 -14.65
CA ARG A 35 -2.45 11.14 -14.77
C ARG A 35 -2.12 11.53 -16.20
N MET A 36 -1.55 10.62 -16.98
CA MET A 36 -1.26 10.87 -18.41
C MET A 36 -2.54 11.04 -19.23
N GLU A 37 -3.62 10.42 -18.79
CA GLU A 37 -4.95 10.47 -19.42
C GLU A 37 -5.84 11.59 -18.83
N GLY A 38 -5.30 12.45 -17.96
CA GLY A 38 -6.06 13.52 -17.30
C GLY A 38 -7.02 13.03 -16.20
N MET A 39 -6.89 11.78 -15.78
CA MET A 39 -7.67 11.16 -14.72
C MET A 39 -6.92 11.13 -13.38
N TYR A 40 -7.68 11.13 -12.29
CA TYR A 40 -7.14 11.10 -10.93
C TYR A 40 -7.89 10.08 -10.08
N ALA A 41 -7.17 9.41 -9.18
CA ALA A 41 -7.78 8.55 -8.18
C ALA A 41 -8.71 9.36 -7.27
N SER A 42 -9.85 8.77 -6.89
CA SER A 42 -10.79 9.40 -5.97
C SER A 42 -10.17 9.58 -4.57
N PRO A 43 -10.69 10.51 -3.74
CA PRO A 43 -10.21 10.68 -2.36
C PRO A 43 -10.26 9.39 -1.53
N LEU A 44 -11.29 8.56 -1.74
CA LEU A 44 -11.40 7.24 -1.10
C LEU A 44 -10.27 6.30 -1.52
N ALA A 45 -9.96 6.23 -2.82
CA ALA A 45 -8.88 5.38 -3.31
C ALA A 45 -7.51 5.83 -2.77
N LEU A 46 -7.25 7.14 -2.71
CA LEU A 46 -6.02 7.69 -2.13
C LEU A 46 -5.86 7.33 -0.64
N ALA A 47 -6.93 7.43 0.14
CA ALA A 47 -6.91 7.06 1.55
C ALA A 47 -6.62 5.56 1.74
N LEU A 48 -7.26 4.69 0.95
CA LEU A 48 -7.03 3.24 1.00
C LEU A 48 -5.61 2.87 0.56
N GLN A 49 -5.07 3.52 -0.48
CA GLN A 49 -3.69 3.33 -0.91
C GLN A 49 -2.69 3.71 0.17
N GLN A 50 -2.92 4.81 0.89
CA GLN A 50 -2.04 5.23 1.99
C GLN A 50 -2.04 4.21 3.13
N ARG A 51 -3.23 3.75 3.56
CA ARG A 51 -3.36 2.73 4.59
C ARG A 51 -2.72 1.40 4.19
N TYR A 52 -2.83 1.01 2.92
CA TYR A 52 -2.10 -0.14 2.37
C TYR A 52 -0.59 0.09 2.40
N ILE A 53 -0.10 1.25 1.96
CA ILE A 53 1.32 1.60 2.00
C ILE A 53 1.87 1.59 3.42
N ASP A 54 1.13 2.04 4.41
CA ASP A 54 1.59 2.10 5.80
C ASP A 54 1.42 0.76 6.55
N GLY A 55 0.81 -0.24 5.91
CA GLY A 55 0.65 -1.58 6.48
C GLY A 55 -0.57 -1.75 7.37
N GLU A 56 -1.46 -0.75 7.45
CA GLU A 56 -2.68 -0.80 8.25
C GLU A 56 -3.74 -1.77 7.70
N ILE A 57 -3.74 -1.96 6.38
CA ILE A 57 -4.63 -2.88 5.67
C ILE A 57 -3.86 -3.68 4.62
N THR A 58 -4.39 -4.86 4.31
CA THR A 58 -3.97 -5.70 3.20
C THR A 58 -4.49 -5.16 1.86
N LEU A 59 -3.92 -5.65 0.76
CA LEU A 59 -4.40 -5.31 -0.58
C LEU A 59 -5.86 -5.77 -0.81
N GLU A 60 -6.23 -6.94 -0.26
CA GLU A 60 -7.57 -7.47 -0.37
C GLU A 60 -8.59 -6.61 0.38
N GLU A 61 -8.27 -6.18 1.60
CA GLU A 61 -9.11 -5.25 2.36
C GLU A 61 -9.25 -3.90 1.65
N ALA A 62 -8.16 -3.37 1.08
CA ALA A 62 -8.20 -2.14 0.28
C ALA A 62 -9.13 -2.30 -0.94
N ARG A 63 -9.04 -3.42 -1.66
CA ARG A 63 -9.92 -3.73 -2.81
C ARG A 63 -11.38 -3.84 -2.39
N ASN A 64 -11.65 -4.59 -1.32
CA ASN A 64 -13.02 -4.82 -0.83
C ASN A 64 -13.65 -3.51 -0.35
N ALA A 65 -12.89 -2.67 0.36
CA ALA A 65 -13.35 -1.35 0.79
C ALA A 65 -13.64 -0.41 -0.39
N LEU A 66 -12.84 -0.48 -1.46
CA LEU A 66 -13.06 0.31 -2.68
C LEU A 66 -14.34 -0.12 -3.42
N LEU A 67 -14.66 -1.42 -3.42
CA LEU A 67 -15.83 -1.98 -4.09
C LEU A 67 -17.13 -1.90 -3.28
N ALA A 68 -17.03 -1.81 -1.95
CA ALA A 68 -18.18 -1.82 -1.04
C ALA A 68 -19.30 -0.82 -1.40
N PRO A 69 -19.03 0.42 -1.89
CA PRO A 69 -20.09 1.34 -2.28
C PRO A 69 -20.91 0.91 -3.51
N TYR A 70 -20.35 0.06 -4.38
CA TYR A 70 -20.95 -0.33 -5.65
C TYR A 70 -21.73 -1.64 -5.59
N ASN A 71 -21.53 -2.43 -4.52
CA ASN A 71 -22.17 -3.73 -4.32
C ASN A 71 -23.47 -3.63 -3.51
N ARG A 72 -24.16 -2.48 -3.55
CA ARG A 72 -25.45 -2.25 -2.86
C ARG A 72 -26.64 -2.40 -3.78
#